data_AF-A0A6G6TFI1-F1
#
_entry.id   AF-A0A6G6TFI1-F1
#
_cell.length_a   1.000
_cell.length_b   1.000
_cell.length_c   1.000
_cell.angle_alpha   90.00
_cell.angle_beta   90.00
_cell.angle_gamma   90.00
#
_symmetry.space_group_name_H-M   'P 1'
#
loop_
_entity.id
_entity.type
_entity.pdbx_description
1 polymer ?
#
loop_
_entity_poly.entity_id
_entity_poly.type
_entity_poly.pdbx_seq_one_letter_code
_entity_poly.pdbx_strand_id
1 'polypeptide(L)' 'MAKEIKSDLGKYEDTLHRVKSFLETAQFLSRNEEERAIQLSLLSQAEDEIREALGYE' A
#
# COMPACT_ATOMS: atom_id res chain seq x y z
N MET A 1 22.40 12.87 -9.48
CA MET A 1 22.35 13.25 -8.06
C MET A 1 21.07 13.97 -7.66
N ALA A 2 20.89 15.30 -7.77
CA ALA A 2 19.67 15.97 -7.24
C ALA A 2 18.33 15.55 -7.92
N LYS A 3 18.39 15.14 -9.19
CA LYS A 3 17.22 14.69 -9.96
C LYS A 3 16.77 13.27 -9.58
N GLU A 4 17.71 12.41 -9.20
CA GLU A 4 17.43 11.03 -8.76
C GLU A 4 16.80 11.04 -7.37
N ILE A 5 17.34 11.83 -6.43
CA ILE A 5 16.78 11.96 -5.07
C ILE A 5 15.32 12.43 -5.09
N LYS A 6 14.97 13.38 -5.98
CA LYS A 6 13.58 13.82 -6.15
C LYS A 6 12.69 12.76 -6.79
N SER A 7 13.23 11.96 -7.70
CA SER A 7 12.51 10.87 -8.36
C SER A 7 12.18 9.76 -7.36
N ASP A 8 13.10 9.46 -6.46
CA ASP A 8 12.89 8.43 -5.44
C ASP A 8 11.87 8.91 -4.40
N LEU A 9 11.97 10.17 -3.97
CA LEU A 9 11.01 10.75 -3.01
C LEU A 9 9.57 10.74 -3.53
N GLY A 10 9.36 11.08 -4.81
CA GLY A 10 8.02 11.05 -5.44
C GLY A 10 7.43 9.63 -5.48
N LYS A 11 8.25 8.61 -5.79
CA LYS A 11 7.80 7.21 -5.75
C LYS A 11 7.41 6.76 -4.35
N TYR A 12 8.16 7.16 -3.33
CA TYR A 12 7.82 6.87 -1.93
C TYR A 12 6.51 7.55 -1.52
N GLU A 13 6.30 8.81 -1.90
CA GLU A 13 5.06 9.54 -1.62
C GLU A 13 3.84 8.86 -2.29
N ASP A 14 3.97 8.48 -3.56
CA ASP A 14 2.92 7.75 -4.27
C ASP A 14 2.61 6.39 -3.62
N THR A 15 3.64 5.67 -3.17
CA THR A 15 3.48 4.40 -2.45
C THR A 15 2.73 4.61 -1.13
N LEU A 16 3.11 5.62 -0.35
CA LEU A 16 2.44 5.95 0.91
C LEU A 16 0.97 6.31 0.69
N HIS A 17 0.64 7.04 -0.39
CA HIS A 17 -0.73 7.33 -0.75
C HIS A 17 -1.53 6.07 -1.09
N ARG A 18 -0.97 5.15 -1.90
CA ARG A 18 -1.64 3.87 -2.23
C ARG A 18 -1.88 3.01 -1.00
N VAL A 19 -0.84 2.78 -0.19
CA VAL A 19 -0.91 2.03 1.06
C VAL A 19 -1.98 2.63 1.99
N LYS A 20 -1.99 3.95 2.16
CA LYS A 20 -3.00 4.64 2.96
C LYS A 20 -4.41 4.34 2.47
N SER A 21 -4.68 4.43 1.16
CA SER A 21 -6.01 4.17 0.60
C SER A 21 -6.47 2.73 0.81
N PHE A 22 -5.55 1.75 0.69
CA PHE A 22 -5.87 0.35 0.99
C PHE A 22 -6.25 0.16 2.46
N LEU A 23 -5.45 0.72 3.39
CA LEU A 23 -5.71 0.62 4.83
C LEU A 23 -7.00 1.33 5.25
N GLU A 24 -7.26 2.53 4.72
CA GLU A 24 -8.48 3.29 4.99
C GLU A 24 -9.73 2.57 4.50
N THR A 25 -9.62 1.77 3.44
CA THR A 25 -10.74 0.95 2.92
C THR A 25 -10.88 -0.32 3.75
N ALA A 26 -9.77 -1.01 4.02
CA ALA A 26 -9.73 -2.27 4.76
C ALA A 26 -10.30 -2.16 6.18
N GLN A 27 -10.12 -1.02 6.87
CA GLN A 27 -10.63 -0.83 8.23
C GLN A 27 -12.16 -0.90 8.34
N PHE A 28 -12.90 -0.72 7.24
CA PHE A 28 -14.36 -0.73 7.23
C PHE A 28 -14.97 -2.05 6.73
N LEU A 29 -14.15 -2.99 6.26
CA LEU A 29 -14.59 -4.23 5.62
C LEU A 29 -14.38 -5.44 6.54
N SER A 30 -15.25 -5.60 7.54
CA SER A 30 -15.11 -6.72 8.50
C SER A 30 -16.44 -7.27 9.00
N ARG A 31 -17.55 -6.94 8.35
CA ARG A 31 -18.90 -7.25 8.87
C ARG A 31 -19.37 -8.65 8.50
N ASN A 32 -18.82 -9.23 7.43
CA ASN A 32 -19.12 -10.58 6.97
C ASN A 32 -17.90 -11.20 6.26
N GLU A 33 -18.02 -12.45 5.84
CA GLU A 33 -16.93 -13.22 5.22
C GLU A 33 -16.49 -12.64 3.87
N GLU A 34 -17.41 -12.13 3.05
CA GLU A 34 -17.09 -11.48 1.78
C GLU A 34 -16.29 -10.20 1.98
N GLU A 35 -16.74 -9.33 2.89
CA GLU A 35 -16.00 -8.13 3.28
C GLU A 35 -14.62 -8.48 3.84
N ARG A 36 -14.53 -9.53 4.66
CA ARG A 36 -13.26 -10.00 5.22
C ARG A 36 -12.30 -10.47 4.13
N ALA A 37 -12.78 -11.15 3.09
CA ALA A 37 -11.93 -11.55 1.96
C ALA A 37 -11.37 -10.33 1.21
N ILE A 38 -12.19 -9.30 1.00
CA ILE A 38 -11.76 -8.04 0.38
C ILE A 38 -10.76 -7.31 1.29
N GLN A 39 -11.02 -7.24 2.59
CA GLN A 39 -10.10 -6.66 3.57
C GLN A 39 -8.73 -7.32 3.53
N LEU A 40 -8.67 -8.67 3.56
CA LEU A 40 -7.41 -9.40 3.49
C LEU A 40 -6.67 -9.15 2.16
N SER A 41 -7.39 -9.05 1.05
CA SER A 41 -6.80 -8.71 -0.25
C SER A 41 -6.18 -7.31 -0.25
N LEU A 42 -6.86 -6.32 0.33
CA LEU A 42 -6.33 -4.95 0.44
C LEU A 42 -5.11 -4.87 1.36
N LEU A 43 -5.11 -5.62 2.47
CA LEU A 43 -3.96 -5.71 3.36
C LEU A 43 -2.76 -6.37 2.68
N SER A 44 -2.98 -7.42 1.90
CA SER A 44 -1.92 -8.05 1.09
C SER A 44 -1.33 -7.07 0.08
N GLN A 45 -2.18 -6.33 -0.66
CA GLN A 45 -1.71 -5.32 -1.62
C GLN A 45 -0.91 -4.21 -0.95
N ALA A 46 -1.32 -3.76 0.25
CA ALA A 46 -0.55 -2.79 1.02
C ALA A 46 0.82 -3.34 1.43
N GLU A 47 0.91 -4.62 1.79
CA GLU A 47 2.18 -5.27 2.11
C GLU A 47 3.09 -5.37 0.89
N ASP A 48 2.55 -5.74 -0.28
CA ASP A 48 3.29 -5.85 -1.53
C ASP A 48 3.89 -4.50 -1.96
N GLU A 49 3.11 -3.41 -1.88
CA GLU A 49 3.60 -2.05 -2.16
C GLU A 49 4.74 -1.64 -1.21
N ILE A 50 4.66 -2.00 0.06
CA ILE A 50 5.72 -1.73 1.04
C ILE A 50 6.97 -2.57 0.72
N ARG A 51 6.81 -3.85 0.36
CA ARG A 51 7.92 -4.72 -0.01
C ARG A 51 8.65 -4.20 -1.24
N GLU A 52 7.91 -3.81 -2.29
CA GLU A 52 8.49 -3.23 -3.51
C GLU A 52 9.26 -1.93 -3.18
N ALA A 53 8.68 -1.04 -2.38
CA ALA A 53 9.33 0.22 -2.00
C ALA A 53 10.57 0.01 -1.12
N LEU A 54 10.60 -1.02 -0.28
CA LEU A 54 11.76 -1.38 0.54
C LEU A 54 12.79 -2.22 -0.22
N GLY A 55 12.49 -2.68 -1.44
CA GLY A 55 13.36 -3.52 -2.26
C GLY A 55 13.47 -4.96 -1.73
N TYR A 56 12.42 -5.49 -1.09
CA TYR A 56 12.35 -6.90 -0.73
C TYR A 56 11.86 -7.71 -1.94
N GLU A 57 12.66 -8.70 -2.37
CA GLU A 57 12.29 -9.71 -3.39
C GLU A 57 11.39 -10.81 -2.81
#